data_AF-A0A143QCA1-F1
#
_entry.id   AF-A0A143QCA1-F1
#
_cell.length_a   1.000
_cell.length_b   1.000
_cell.length_c   1.000
_cell.angle_alpha   90.00
_cell.angle_beta   90.00
_cell.angle_gamma   90.00
#
_symmetry.space_group_name_H-M   'P 1'
#
loop_
_entity.id
_entity.type
_entity.pdbx_description
1 polymer ?
#
loop_
_entity_poly.entity_id
_entity_poly.type
_entity_poly.pdbx_seq_one_letter_code
_entity_poly.pdbx_strand_id
1 'polypeptide(L)'
;MGLETKSLSTLTYGFTSTVASARERPDAALVLNVANGYWLPLLAARGVPTLVNVDGMEWKREKWNKLAKAVFLGGAKLTARWADALVYDSRALGDQWAKMFLREGTFIPYGASGVPQMQPPLDLPSSGYILYVARFVPENTVVEFLQAAENLSNDYQVVIVGSSGYGGEIEELARSLSERKERVTWLGHLSNDDLLFALWKNAGVYYHGHSVGGTNPALVQAMALGSPTVARDTAYNREVLAETGIYADPTADDIESKIRSLMQKPDLRREKSRSAEDRARAEYTWNRICADYESALIEIIGT
;
A
#
# COMPACT_ATOMS: atom_id res chain seq x y z
N MET A 1 26.39 -6.70 1.49
CA MET A 1 26.39 -7.67 0.37
C MET A 1 25.17 -8.56 0.55
N GLY A 2 24.37 -8.82 -0.48
CA GLY A 2 23.17 -9.64 -0.37
C GLY A 2 22.97 -10.52 -1.60
N LEU A 3 22.04 -11.46 -1.51
CA LEU A 3 21.62 -12.29 -2.63
C LEU A 3 20.30 -11.74 -3.17
N GLU A 4 20.34 -11.21 -4.39
CA GLU A 4 19.15 -10.68 -5.05
C GLU A 4 18.29 -11.82 -5.62
N THR A 5 17.48 -12.43 -4.75
CA THR A 5 16.50 -13.45 -5.13
C THR A 5 15.14 -13.15 -4.51
N LYS A 6 14.08 -13.74 -5.09
CA LYS A 6 12.69 -13.57 -4.65
C LYS A 6 12.45 -13.89 -3.16
N SER A 7 13.26 -14.77 -2.57
CA SER A 7 13.05 -15.28 -1.20
C SER A 7 14.17 -14.98 -0.22
N LEU A 8 15.39 -14.69 -0.68
CA LEU A 8 16.55 -14.50 0.20
C LEU A 8 17.01 -13.05 0.32
N SER A 9 16.50 -12.14 -0.52
CA SER A 9 16.95 -10.75 -0.56
C SER A 9 16.82 -10.08 0.82
N THR A 10 15.61 -9.99 1.38
CA THR A 10 15.37 -9.33 2.67
C THR A 10 16.28 -9.88 3.79
N LEU A 11 16.41 -11.20 3.90
CA LEU A 11 17.20 -11.82 4.96
C LEU A 11 18.71 -11.57 4.80
N THR A 12 19.24 -11.63 3.57
CA THR A 12 20.69 -11.51 3.33
C THR A 12 21.16 -10.06 3.37
N TYR A 13 20.41 -9.13 2.77
CA TYR A 13 20.67 -7.70 2.89
C TYR A 13 20.46 -7.23 4.33
N GLY A 14 19.40 -7.70 4.98
CA GLY A 14 19.13 -7.45 6.39
C GLY A 14 20.26 -7.89 7.31
N PHE A 15 20.76 -9.11 7.12
CA PHE A 15 21.89 -9.64 7.90
C PHE A 15 23.14 -8.79 7.74
N THR A 16 23.56 -8.50 6.50
CA THR A 16 24.80 -7.75 6.30
C THR A 16 24.72 -6.29 6.73
N SER A 17 23.56 -5.65 6.58
CA SER A 17 23.31 -4.30 7.08
C SER A 17 23.30 -4.27 8.61
N THR A 18 22.73 -5.30 9.24
CA THR A 18 22.74 -5.45 10.70
C THR A 18 24.17 -5.66 11.23
N VAL A 19 24.98 -6.49 10.57
CA VAL A 19 26.39 -6.70 10.95
C VAL A 19 27.20 -5.41 10.83
N ALA A 20 26.98 -4.62 9.78
CA ALA A 20 27.63 -3.32 9.62
C ALA A 20 27.22 -2.36 10.75
N SER A 21 25.91 -2.22 11.00
CA SER A 21 25.36 -1.36 12.05
C SER A 21 25.85 -1.77 13.45
N ALA A 22 25.93 -3.08 13.73
CA ALA A 22 26.46 -3.62 14.98
C ALA A 22 27.96 -3.33 15.19
N ARG A 23 28.72 -3.10 14.12
CA ARG A 23 30.14 -2.69 14.17
C ARG A 23 30.28 -1.20 14.36
N GLU A 24 29.49 -0.41 13.64
CA GLU A 24 29.52 1.06 13.69
C GLU A 24 28.94 1.62 14.99
N ARG A 25 27.94 0.93 15.57
CA ARG A 25 27.22 1.31 16.80
C ARG A 25 26.62 2.73 16.69
N PRO A 26 25.65 2.94 15.78
CA PRO A 26 24.92 4.21 15.71
C PRO A 26 24.11 4.44 16.99
N ASP A 27 23.64 5.67 17.19
CA ASP A 27 22.81 6.03 18.35
C ASP A 27 21.48 5.24 18.38
N ALA A 28 20.91 4.96 17.21
CA ALA A 28 19.75 4.10 17.03
C ALA A 28 19.75 3.46 15.63
N ALA A 29 19.03 2.35 15.49
CA ALA A 29 18.82 1.67 14.21
C ALA A 29 17.32 1.58 13.88
N LEU A 30 16.92 2.19 12.75
CA LEU A 30 15.63 1.96 12.13
C LEU A 30 15.68 0.64 11.33
N VAL A 31 14.89 -0.34 11.75
CA VAL A 31 14.80 -1.65 11.09
C VAL A 31 13.44 -1.78 10.43
N LEU A 32 13.43 -2.13 9.15
CA LEU A 32 12.20 -2.29 8.39
C LEU A 32 11.92 -3.79 8.19
N ASN A 33 10.66 -4.17 8.31
CA ASN A 33 10.15 -5.51 8.09
C ASN A 33 10.52 -6.55 9.16
N VAL A 34 9.51 -7.30 9.59
CA VAL A 34 9.63 -8.35 10.62
C VAL A 34 10.59 -9.47 10.26
N ALA A 35 10.88 -9.70 8.97
CA ALA A 35 11.86 -10.68 8.54
C ALA A 35 13.27 -10.35 9.08
N ASN A 36 13.56 -9.09 9.41
CA ASN A 36 14.82 -8.70 10.03
C ASN A 36 14.88 -8.94 11.53
N GLY A 37 13.78 -9.40 12.14
CA GLY A 37 13.72 -9.80 13.55
C GLY A 37 14.78 -10.85 13.94
N TYR A 38 15.18 -11.71 13.00
CA TYR A 38 16.25 -12.69 13.21
C TYR A 38 17.60 -12.07 13.58
N TRP A 39 17.84 -10.82 13.19
CA TRP A 39 19.13 -10.15 13.34
C TRP A 39 19.17 -9.16 14.49
N LEU A 40 18.03 -8.79 15.08
CA LEU A 40 17.95 -7.89 16.23
C LEU A 40 18.80 -8.32 17.44
N PRO A 41 18.97 -9.62 17.77
CA PRO A 41 19.87 -10.02 18.85
C PRO A 41 21.31 -9.52 18.68
N LEU A 42 21.78 -9.32 17.44
CA LEU A 42 23.12 -8.79 17.17
C LEU A 42 23.23 -7.30 17.52
N LEU A 43 22.17 -6.52 17.29
CA LEU A 43 22.11 -5.10 17.66
C LEU A 43 21.97 -4.96 19.17
N ALA A 44 21.09 -5.75 19.78
CA ALA A 44 20.92 -5.80 21.23
C ALA A 44 22.23 -6.15 21.95
N ALA A 45 22.98 -7.14 21.45
CA ALA A 45 24.29 -7.52 22.00
C ALA A 45 25.36 -6.41 21.90
N ARG A 46 25.14 -5.38 21.08
CA ARG A 46 26.01 -4.22 20.93
C ARG A 46 25.46 -2.96 21.58
N GLY A 47 24.32 -3.06 22.26
CA GLY A 47 23.63 -1.95 22.90
C GLY A 47 23.22 -0.88 21.90
N VAL A 48 22.80 -1.28 20.69
CA VAL A 48 22.25 -0.36 19.69
C VAL A 48 20.71 -0.42 19.79
N PRO A 49 20.04 0.66 20.26
CA PRO A 49 18.59 0.73 20.31
C PRO A 49 17.94 0.56 18.94
N THR A 50 16.78 -0.08 18.90
CA THR A 50 16.08 -0.44 17.67
C THR A 50 14.64 0.06 17.62
N LEU A 51 14.31 0.80 16.56
CA LEU A 51 12.94 1.13 16.18
C LEU A 51 12.57 0.24 15.00
N VAL A 52 11.61 -0.66 15.18
CA VAL A 52 11.24 -1.62 14.12
C VAL A 52 9.89 -1.27 13.51
N ASN A 53 9.87 -0.94 12.22
CA ASN A 53 8.63 -0.87 11.44
C ASN A 53 8.20 -2.29 11.04
N VAL A 54 7.03 -2.70 11.51
CA VAL A 54 6.52 -4.08 11.37
C VAL A 54 5.64 -4.34 10.15
N ASP A 55 5.55 -3.38 9.22
CA ASP A 55 4.82 -3.38 7.94
C ASP A 55 3.97 -4.65 7.62
N GLY A 56 2.67 -4.53 7.84
CA GLY A 56 1.69 -5.58 7.55
C GLY A 56 1.86 -6.89 8.33
N MET A 57 1.16 -7.93 7.87
CA MET A 57 1.21 -9.27 8.46
C MET A 57 1.57 -10.27 7.37
N GLU A 58 2.83 -10.29 6.95
CA GLU A 58 3.27 -11.11 5.82
C GLU A 58 2.91 -12.59 5.99
N TRP A 59 2.90 -13.14 7.21
CA TRP A 59 2.48 -14.52 7.47
C TRP A 59 0.98 -14.80 7.24
N LYS A 60 0.14 -13.76 7.10
CA LYS A 60 -1.28 -13.89 6.75
C LYS A 60 -1.57 -13.74 5.26
N ARG A 61 -0.62 -13.27 4.44
CA ARG A 61 -0.85 -13.00 3.00
C ARG A 61 -1.02 -14.28 2.19
N GLU A 62 -1.87 -14.24 1.17
CA GLU A 62 -2.23 -15.40 0.35
C GLU A 62 -1.11 -15.78 -0.63
N LYS A 63 -0.37 -14.80 -1.12
CA LYS A 63 0.76 -15.00 -2.04
C LYS A 63 1.88 -15.90 -1.49
N TRP A 64 1.94 -16.11 -0.18
CA TRP A 64 3.00 -16.88 0.48
C TRP A 64 2.60 -18.32 0.78
N ASN A 65 3.52 -19.25 0.51
CA ASN A 65 3.38 -20.65 0.90
C ASN A 65 3.58 -20.83 2.42
N LYS A 66 3.28 -22.04 2.94
CA LYS A 66 3.34 -22.35 4.38
C LYS A 66 4.72 -22.10 5.00
N LEU A 67 5.80 -22.42 4.27
CA LEU A 67 7.16 -22.22 4.76
C LEU A 67 7.50 -20.73 4.89
N ALA A 68 7.21 -19.94 3.86
CA ALA A 68 7.42 -18.49 3.89
C ALA A 68 6.63 -17.84 5.03
N LYS A 69 5.37 -18.25 5.23
CA LYS A 69 4.54 -17.79 6.36
C LYS A 69 5.17 -18.11 7.72
N ALA A 70 5.76 -19.30 7.88
CA ALA A 70 6.45 -19.69 9.10
C ALA A 70 7.70 -18.85 9.36
N VAL A 71 8.47 -18.53 8.31
CA VAL A 71 9.65 -17.64 8.40
C VAL A 71 9.23 -16.24 8.84
N PHE A 72 8.21 -15.64 8.21
CA PHE A 72 7.72 -14.32 8.62
C PHE A 72 7.18 -14.31 10.05
N LEU A 73 6.47 -15.37 10.47
CA LEU A 73 6.00 -15.49 11.84
C LEU A 73 7.16 -15.66 12.84
N GLY A 74 8.21 -16.38 12.47
CA GLY A 74 9.43 -16.52 13.28
C GLY A 74 10.16 -15.19 13.44
N GLY A 75 10.32 -14.44 12.34
CA GLY A 75 10.85 -13.08 12.35
C GLY A 75 10.01 -12.14 13.21
N ALA A 76 8.69 -12.20 13.12
CA ALA A 76 7.78 -11.41 13.96
C ALA A 76 7.91 -11.74 15.45
N LYS A 77 8.03 -13.02 15.82
CA LYS A 77 8.28 -13.43 17.22
C LYS A 77 9.60 -12.90 17.76
N LEU A 78 10.65 -12.92 16.95
CA LEU A 78 11.96 -12.36 17.35
C LEU A 78 11.91 -10.84 17.40
N THR A 79 11.19 -10.19 16.49
CA THR A 79 10.91 -8.76 16.54
C THR A 79 10.22 -8.38 17.85
N ALA A 80 9.12 -9.05 18.19
CA ALA A 80 8.40 -8.81 19.44
C ALA A 80 9.26 -8.99 20.71
N ARG A 81 10.25 -9.90 20.65
CA ARG A 81 11.13 -10.19 21.77
C ARG A 81 12.29 -9.21 21.90
N TRP A 82 12.89 -8.79 20.78
CA TRP A 82 14.18 -8.11 20.77
C TRP A 82 14.13 -6.65 20.33
N ALA A 83 13.04 -6.19 19.73
CA ALA A 83 12.87 -4.78 19.40
C ALA A 83 12.69 -3.94 20.67
N ASP A 84 13.33 -2.77 20.71
CA ASP A 84 13.16 -1.81 21.80
C ASP A 84 11.81 -1.09 21.63
N ALA A 85 11.55 -0.55 20.43
CA ALA A 85 10.28 0.06 20.08
C ALA A 85 9.74 -0.44 18.73
N LEU A 86 8.42 -0.36 18.56
CA LEU A 86 7.72 -0.75 17.33
C LEU A 86 7.05 0.44 16.68
N VAL A 87 7.04 0.44 15.35
CA VAL A 87 6.20 1.31 14.53
C VAL A 87 5.28 0.46 13.67
N TYR A 88 4.01 0.83 13.61
CA TYR A 88 3.04 0.26 12.68
C TYR A 88 2.39 1.35 11.85
N ASP A 89 2.14 1.02 10.59
CA ASP A 89 1.55 1.90 9.58
C ASP A 89 0.02 1.90 9.60
N SER A 90 -0.62 1.13 10.48
CA SER A 90 -2.06 1.12 10.72
C SER A 90 -2.37 0.81 12.18
N ARG A 91 -3.36 1.48 12.74
CA ARG A 91 -3.89 1.18 14.09
C ARG A 91 -4.45 -0.24 14.15
N ALA A 92 -5.16 -0.68 13.11
CA ALA A 92 -5.63 -2.06 13.03
C ALA A 92 -4.48 -3.07 13.07
N LEU A 93 -3.31 -2.75 12.50
CA LEU A 93 -2.10 -3.58 12.64
C LEU A 93 -1.57 -3.55 14.08
N GLY A 94 -1.53 -2.37 14.70
CA GLY A 94 -1.17 -2.21 16.11
C GLY A 94 -2.02 -3.08 17.05
N ASP A 95 -3.34 -3.10 16.86
CA ASP A 95 -4.26 -3.94 17.64
C ASP A 95 -3.94 -5.43 17.48
N GLN A 96 -3.55 -5.86 16.28
CA GLN A 96 -3.12 -7.24 16.05
C GLN A 96 -1.81 -7.56 16.76
N TRP A 97 -0.86 -6.62 16.80
CA TRP A 97 0.41 -6.78 17.50
C TRP A 97 0.21 -6.84 19.02
N ALA A 98 -0.61 -5.95 19.58
CA ALA A 98 -0.97 -5.97 20.99
C ALA A 98 -1.63 -7.31 21.35
N LYS A 99 -2.55 -7.82 20.52
CA LYS A 99 -3.24 -9.09 20.75
C LYS A 99 -2.34 -10.32 20.60
N MET A 100 -1.50 -10.38 19.57
CA MET A 100 -0.74 -11.59 19.23
C MET A 100 0.59 -11.69 19.96
N PHE A 101 1.23 -10.56 20.21
CA PHE A 101 2.60 -10.50 20.72
C PHE A 101 2.71 -9.75 22.05
N LEU A 102 1.61 -9.17 22.57
CA LEU A 102 1.60 -8.34 23.79
C LEU A 102 2.58 -7.18 23.67
N ARG A 103 2.67 -6.58 22.48
CA ARG A 103 3.54 -5.45 22.18
C ARG A 103 2.72 -4.31 21.60
N GLU A 104 2.87 -3.14 22.20
CA GLU A 104 2.38 -1.88 21.67
C GLU A 104 3.51 -1.13 20.96
N GLY A 105 3.18 -0.03 20.30
CA GLY A 105 4.12 0.78 19.54
C GLY A 105 3.50 2.08 19.07
N THR A 106 4.21 2.78 18.19
CA THR A 106 3.79 4.07 17.67
C THR A 106 3.13 3.90 16.30
N PHE A 107 1.97 4.50 16.12
CA PHE A 107 1.34 4.59 14.80
C PHE A 107 2.02 5.68 13.97
N ILE A 108 2.67 5.29 12.87
CA ILE A 108 3.24 6.23 11.89
C ILE A 108 2.88 5.73 10.48
N PRO A 109 1.92 6.37 9.79
CA PRO A 109 1.48 5.93 8.46
C PRO A 109 2.44 6.37 7.35
N TYR A 110 2.14 6.00 6.11
CA TYR A 110 2.84 6.51 4.94
C TYR A 110 2.42 7.94 4.58
N GLY A 111 3.36 8.71 4.04
CA GLY A 111 3.08 10.01 3.44
C GLY A 111 2.79 9.91 1.94
N ALA A 112 2.16 10.95 1.37
CA ALA A 112 2.06 11.15 -0.07
C ALA A 112 3.03 12.23 -0.59
N SER A 113 3.39 12.10 -1.86
CA SER A 113 4.31 12.99 -2.56
C SER A 113 3.60 13.79 -3.64
N GLY A 114 3.97 15.07 -3.77
CA GLY A 114 3.87 15.85 -5.01
C GLY A 114 2.47 16.08 -5.63
N VAL A 115 2.44 17.05 -6.53
CA VAL A 115 1.37 17.25 -7.51
C VAL A 115 2.03 17.00 -8.88
N PRO A 116 1.45 16.18 -9.78
CA PRO A 116 2.06 15.90 -11.07
C PRO A 116 2.28 17.20 -11.84
N GLN A 117 3.44 17.31 -12.48
CA GLN A 117 3.78 18.44 -13.35
C GLN A 117 3.32 18.26 -14.81
N MET A 118 2.67 17.12 -15.11
CA MET A 118 2.19 16.80 -16.44
C MET A 118 0.70 16.43 -16.48
N GLN A 119 0.09 16.59 -17.65
CA GLN A 119 -1.19 15.96 -18.00
C GLN A 119 -0.92 14.53 -18.51
N PRO A 120 -1.85 13.57 -18.30
CA PRO A 120 -1.68 12.23 -18.83
C PRO A 120 -1.65 12.29 -20.37
N PRO A 121 -0.69 11.64 -21.04
CA PRO A 121 -0.49 11.72 -22.49
C PRO A 121 -1.47 10.83 -23.28
N LEU A 122 -2.58 10.43 -22.66
CA LEU A 122 -3.62 9.62 -23.27
C LEU A 122 -4.80 10.54 -23.59
N ASP A 123 -5.50 10.32 -24.70
CA ASP A 123 -6.76 10.99 -25.05
C ASP A 123 -7.91 10.53 -24.12
N LEU A 124 -7.70 10.71 -22.82
CA LEU A 124 -8.66 10.40 -21.78
C LEU A 124 -9.43 11.67 -21.43
N PRO A 125 -10.78 11.62 -21.40
CA PRO A 125 -11.55 12.75 -20.90
C PRO A 125 -11.20 12.98 -19.42
N SER A 126 -10.77 14.21 -19.09
CA SER A 126 -10.50 14.57 -17.69
C SER A 126 -11.72 14.31 -16.82
N SER A 127 -11.52 13.62 -15.69
CA SER A 127 -12.57 13.14 -14.78
C SER A 127 -13.63 12.23 -15.42
N GLY A 128 -13.35 11.67 -16.61
CA GLY A 128 -14.28 10.87 -17.39
C GLY A 128 -13.95 9.38 -17.47
N TYR A 129 -12.92 8.91 -16.76
CA TYR A 129 -12.50 7.51 -16.76
C TYR A 129 -12.38 6.91 -15.37
N ILE A 130 -12.48 5.59 -15.32
CA ILE A 130 -12.29 4.76 -14.14
C ILE A 130 -10.84 4.28 -14.16
N LEU A 131 -10.16 4.39 -13.02
CA LEU A 131 -8.76 3.99 -12.88
C LEU A 131 -8.65 2.83 -11.89
N TYR A 132 -7.84 1.84 -12.24
CA TYR A 132 -7.38 0.80 -11.32
C TYR A 132 -5.85 0.70 -11.38
N VAL A 133 -5.21 0.76 -10.22
CA VAL A 133 -3.75 0.70 -10.07
C VAL A 133 -3.43 -0.29 -8.96
N ALA A 134 -2.86 -1.43 -9.32
CA ALA A 134 -2.45 -2.45 -8.35
C ALA A 134 -1.48 -3.46 -8.96
N ARG A 135 -0.69 -4.13 -8.12
CA ARG A 135 -0.03 -5.38 -8.54
C ARG A 135 -1.09 -6.47 -8.75
N PHE A 136 -0.92 -7.33 -9.76
CA PHE A 136 -1.85 -8.41 -10.02
C PHE A 136 -1.59 -9.61 -9.09
N VAL A 137 -2.08 -9.48 -7.86
CA VAL A 137 -2.09 -10.53 -6.84
C VAL A 137 -3.51 -10.69 -6.28
N PRO A 138 -3.89 -11.88 -5.79
CA PRO A 138 -5.26 -12.14 -5.30
C PRO A 138 -5.73 -11.14 -4.24
N GLU A 139 -4.82 -10.66 -3.39
CA GLU A 139 -5.16 -9.74 -2.32
C GLU A 139 -5.62 -8.35 -2.79
N ASN A 140 -5.52 -8.05 -4.09
CA ASN A 140 -5.86 -6.76 -4.67
C ASN A 140 -7.20 -6.75 -5.43
N THR A 141 -7.98 -7.84 -5.42
CA THR A 141 -9.32 -7.89 -6.04
C THR A 141 -9.28 -7.56 -7.54
N VAL A 142 -8.27 -8.11 -8.23
CA VAL A 142 -8.02 -7.81 -9.64
C VAL A 142 -9.07 -8.47 -10.53
N VAL A 143 -9.41 -9.73 -10.27
CA VAL A 143 -10.32 -10.52 -11.11
C VAL A 143 -11.73 -9.92 -11.08
N GLU A 144 -12.21 -9.60 -9.88
CA GLU A 144 -13.54 -9.04 -9.68
C GLU A 144 -13.64 -7.62 -10.26
N PHE A 145 -12.57 -6.83 -10.19
CA PHE A 145 -12.52 -5.55 -10.90
C PHE A 145 -12.55 -5.72 -12.42
N LEU A 146 -11.82 -6.68 -12.99
CA LEU A 146 -11.84 -6.93 -14.44
C LEU A 146 -13.23 -7.37 -14.92
N GLN A 147 -13.96 -8.14 -14.11
CA GLN A 147 -15.35 -8.50 -14.37
C GLN A 147 -16.27 -7.26 -14.35
N ALA A 148 -16.14 -6.40 -13.33
CA ALA A 148 -16.88 -5.14 -13.26
C ALA A 148 -16.55 -4.20 -14.45
N ALA A 149 -15.27 -4.15 -14.84
CA ALA A 149 -14.78 -3.33 -15.94
C ALA A 149 -15.41 -3.70 -17.28
N GLU A 150 -15.76 -4.97 -17.51
CA GLU A 150 -16.45 -5.42 -18.72
C GLU A 150 -17.79 -4.70 -18.93
N ASN A 151 -18.54 -4.44 -17.86
CA ASN A 151 -19.80 -3.71 -17.89
C ASN A 151 -19.61 -2.20 -17.81
N LEU A 152 -18.70 -1.72 -16.96
CA LEU A 152 -18.41 -0.29 -16.80
C LEU A 152 -17.91 0.33 -18.12
N SER A 153 -17.18 -0.44 -18.93
CA SER A 153 -16.66 -0.01 -20.24
C SER A 153 -17.74 0.27 -21.29
N ASN A 154 -18.99 -0.13 -21.05
CA ASN A 154 -20.11 0.21 -21.91
C ASN A 154 -20.45 1.71 -21.87
N ASP A 155 -20.12 2.39 -20.77
CA ASP A 155 -20.46 3.80 -20.53
C ASP A 155 -19.23 4.70 -20.32
N TYR A 156 -18.13 4.14 -19.81
CA TYR A 156 -16.96 4.90 -19.37
C TYR A 156 -15.66 4.34 -19.95
N GLN A 157 -14.63 5.20 -20.04
CA GLN A 157 -13.27 4.74 -20.25
C GLN A 157 -12.76 4.04 -18.98
N VAL A 158 -12.04 2.92 -19.13
CA VAL A 158 -11.45 2.16 -18.02
C VAL A 158 -9.96 1.99 -18.27
N VAL A 159 -9.14 2.47 -17.33
CA VAL A 159 -7.69 2.39 -17.39
C VAL A 159 -7.20 1.46 -16.29
N ILE A 160 -6.46 0.43 -16.70
CA ILE A 160 -5.89 -0.59 -15.82
C ILE A 160 -4.37 -0.43 -15.84
N VAL A 161 -3.78 -0.27 -14.66
CA VAL A 161 -2.34 -0.19 -14.45
C VAL A 161 -1.91 -1.27 -13.47
N GLY A 162 -0.97 -2.11 -13.88
CA GLY A 162 -0.51 -3.24 -13.09
C GLY A 162 -0.08 -4.43 -13.91
N SER A 163 0.71 -5.30 -13.29
CA SER A 163 1.04 -6.64 -13.76
C SER A 163 1.38 -7.54 -12.58
N SER A 164 1.51 -8.85 -12.82
CA SER A 164 2.04 -9.80 -11.83
C SER A 164 3.58 -9.78 -11.80
N GLY A 165 4.18 -9.35 -12.92
CA GLY A 165 5.62 -9.35 -13.18
C GLY A 165 6.16 -10.65 -13.77
N TYR A 166 5.32 -11.69 -13.88
CA TYR A 166 5.72 -13.01 -14.37
C TYR A 166 4.71 -13.59 -15.38
N GLY A 167 3.75 -12.79 -15.87
CA GLY A 167 2.66 -13.28 -16.72
C GLY A 167 1.57 -14.01 -15.92
N GLY A 168 0.74 -14.77 -16.64
CA GLY A 168 -0.27 -15.66 -16.06
C GLY A 168 -1.71 -15.27 -16.39
N GLU A 169 -2.65 -16.04 -15.85
CA GLU A 169 -4.08 -15.98 -16.22
C GLU A 169 -4.71 -14.59 -16.01
N ILE A 170 -4.33 -13.87 -14.95
CA ILE A 170 -4.86 -12.54 -14.68
C ILE A 170 -4.38 -11.52 -15.72
N GLU A 171 -3.14 -11.64 -16.19
CA GLU A 171 -2.60 -10.76 -17.24
C GLU A 171 -3.27 -11.06 -18.59
N GLU A 172 -3.51 -12.33 -18.92
CA GLU A 172 -4.26 -12.70 -20.13
C GLU A 172 -5.71 -12.23 -20.07
N LEU A 173 -6.35 -12.25 -18.89
CA LEU A 173 -7.69 -11.71 -18.71
C LEU A 173 -7.71 -10.19 -18.95
N ALA A 174 -6.75 -9.46 -18.40
CA ALA A 174 -6.62 -8.01 -18.63
C ALA A 174 -6.34 -7.69 -20.10
N ARG A 175 -5.44 -8.44 -20.75
CA ARG A 175 -5.14 -8.32 -22.18
C ARG A 175 -6.38 -8.56 -23.03
N SER A 176 -7.02 -9.71 -22.87
CA SER A 176 -8.21 -10.10 -23.61
C SER A 176 -9.34 -9.08 -23.43
N LEU A 177 -9.54 -8.56 -22.21
CA LEU A 177 -10.54 -7.52 -21.98
C LEU A 177 -10.22 -6.25 -22.76
N SER A 178 -8.96 -5.78 -22.75
CA SER A 178 -8.54 -4.59 -23.50
C SER A 178 -8.63 -4.76 -25.02
N GLU A 179 -8.42 -5.97 -25.54
CA GLU A 179 -8.56 -6.28 -26.97
C GLU A 179 -10.03 -6.36 -27.40
N ARG A 180 -10.91 -6.86 -26.52
CA ARG A 180 -12.35 -7.02 -26.81
C ARG A 180 -13.17 -5.74 -26.60
N LYS A 181 -12.71 -4.80 -25.77
CA LYS A 181 -13.46 -3.60 -25.37
C LYS A 181 -12.65 -2.35 -25.70
N GLU A 182 -13.13 -1.58 -26.68
CA GLU A 182 -12.49 -0.34 -27.15
C GLU A 182 -12.25 0.70 -26.04
N ARG A 183 -13.13 0.74 -25.01
CA ARG A 183 -13.00 1.65 -23.87
C ARG A 183 -12.16 1.11 -22.71
N VAL A 184 -11.47 -0.01 -22.88
CA VAL A 184 -10.58 -0.59 -21.86
C VAL A 184 -9.14 -0.47 -22.33
N THR A 185 -8.33 0.25 -21.57
CA THR A 185 -6.88 0.37 -21.81
C THR A 185 -6.12 -0.31 -20.67
N TRP A 186 -5.34 -1.34 -20.98
CA TRP A 186 -4.39 -1.92 -20.04
C TRP A 186 -2.97 -1.43 -20.35
N LEU A 187 -2.37 -0.71 -19.40
CA LEU A 187 -1.04 -0.09 -19.53
C LEU A 187 0.10 -0.97 -19.00
N GLY A 188 -0.22 -2.16 -18.47
CA GLY A 188 0.78 -3.01 -17.82
C GLY A 188 1.44 -2.33 -16.60
N HIS A 189 2.68 -2.69 -16.32
CA HIS A 189 3.48 -2.04 -15.28
C HIS A 189 3.98 -0.67 -15.77
N LEU A 190 3.72 0.37 -14.97
CA LEU A 190 4.28 1.71 -15.18
C LEU A 190 5.31 2.03 -14.10
N SER A 191 6.51 2.39 -14.53
CA SER A 191 7.60 2.88 -13.68
C SER A 191 7.74 4.41 -13.69
N ASN A 192 6.92 5.10 -14.48
CA ASN A 192 6.90 6.56 -14.55
C ASN A 192 5.91 7.13 -13.53
N ASP A 193 6.44 7.68 -12.43
CA ASP A 193 5.65 8.23 -11.33
C ASP A 193 4.82 9.45 -11.76
N ASP A 194 5.35 10.34 -12.60
CA ASP A 194 4.62 11.50 -13.10
C ASP A 194 3.38 11.09 -13.90
N LEU A 195 3.50 10.04 -14.71
CA LEU A 195 2.36 9.45 -15.43
C LEU A 195 1.33 8.84 -14.46
N LEU A 196 1.78 8.07 -13.47
CA LEU A 196 0.88 7.49 -12.45
C LEU A 196 0.13 8.59 -11.69
N PHE A 197 0.81 9.65 -11.29
CA PHE A 197 0.21 10.77 -10.57
C PHE A 197 -0.77 11.54 -11.48
N ALA A 198 -0.41 11.75 -12.74
CA ALA A 198 -1.30 12.37 -13.71
C ALA A 198 -2.57 11.53 -13.94
N LEU A 199 -2.46 10.20 -13.93
CA LEU A 199 -3.62 9.30 -13.99
C LEU A 199 -4.52 9.44 -12.76
N TRP A 200 -3.98 9.31 -11.54
CA TRP A 200 -4.79 9.47 -10.32
C TRP A 200 -5.50 10.83 -10.25
N LYS A 201 -4.77 11.92 -10.55
CA LYS A 201 -5.29 13.29 -10.49
C LYS A 201 -6.45 13.53 -11.45
N ASN A 202 -6.46 12.87 -12.62
CA ASN A 202 -7.46 13.08 -13.65
C ASN A 202 -8.54 11.98 -13.70
N ALA A 203 -8.45 10.95 -12.86
CA ALA A 203 -9.46 9.90 -12.81
C ALA A 203 -10.81 10.46 -12.36
N GLY A 204 -11.89 9.97 -12.98
CA GLY A 204 -13.25 10.21 -12.51
C GLY A 204 -13.53 9.44 -11.22
N VAL A 205 -13.14 8.17 -11.19
CA VAL A 205 -13.15 7.32 -9.99
C VAL A 205 -11.93 6.40 -10.01
N TYR A 206 -11.23 6.31 -8.89
CA TYR A 206 -10.20 5.31 -8.63
C TYR A 206 -10.78 4.14 -7.83
N TYR A 207 -10.56 2.90 -8.29
CA TYR A 207 -10.86 1.71 -7.51
C TYR A 207 -9.61 1.20 -6.78
N HIS A 208 -9.71 1.09 -5.46
CA HIS A 208 -8.65 0.58 -4.58
C HIS A 208 -9.02 -0.79 -4.01
N GLY A 209 -8.66 -1.87 -4.70
CA GLY A 209 -9.03 -3.25 -4.35
C GLY A 209 -8.18 -3.94 -3.27
N HIS A 210 -7.23 -3.25 -2.65
CA HIS A 210 -6.27 -3.87 -1.72
C HIS A 210 -6.96 -4.32 -0.42
N SER A 211 -6.70 -5.58 -0.02
CA SER A 211 -7.29 -6.19 1.18
C SER A 211 -6.40 -6.17 2.42
N VAL A 212 -5.09 -5.98 2.24
CA VAL A 212 -4.06 -6.08 3.28
C VAL A 212 -2.96 -5.06 3.05
N GLY A 213 -2.21 -4.75 4.12
CA GLY A 213 -0.97 -3.96 4.02
C GLY A 213 -0.96 -2.64 4.76
N GLY A 214 -1.77 -2.48 5.82
CA GLY A 214 -1.77 -1.27 6.64
C GLY A 214 -2.16 -0.03 5.83
N THR A 215 -1.45 1.09 6.03
CA THR A 215 -1.60 2.26 5.17
C THR A 215 -0.98 1.98 3.80
N ASN A 216 -1.80 1.88 2.76
CA ASN A 216 -1.30 1.65 1.40
C ASN A 216 -0.80 2.95 0.75
N PRO A 217 0.47 3.05 0.31
CA PRO A 217 1.01 4.26 -0.32
C PRO A 217 0.22 4.73 -1.54
N ALA A 218 -0.29 3.80 -2.36
CA ALA A 218 -1.09 4.12 -3.54
C ALA A 218 -2.43 4.79 -3.16
N LEU A 219 -3.02 4.37 -2.03
CA LEU A 219 -4.27 4.96 -1.54
C LEU A 219 -4.04 6.39 -1.03
N VAL A 220 -2.98 6.58 -0.23
CA VAL A 220 -2.60 7.89 0.29
C VAL A 220 -2.25 8.85 -0.85
N GLN A 221 -1.52 8.36 -1.86
CA GLN A 221 -1.19 9.13 -3.06
C GLN A 221 -2.44 9.52 -3.84
N ALA A 222 -3.40 8.60 -4.02
CA ALA A 222 -4.67 8.90 -4.68
C ALA A 222 -5.48 9.98 -3.93
N MET A 223 -5.49 9.93 -2.59
CA MET A 223 -6.13 10.97 -1.76
C MET A 223 -5.45 12.34 -1.92
N ALA A 224 -4.12 12.38 -1.87
CA ALA A 224 -3.37 13.63 -2.02
C ALA A 224 -3.54 14.28 -3.39
N LEU A 225 -3.89 13.48 -4.41
CA LEU A 225 -4.19 13.93 -5.77
C LEU A 225 -5.69 14.17 -6.01
N GLY A 226 -6.52 14.07 -4.97
CA GLY A 226 -7.94 14.32 -5.03
C GLY A 226 -8.73 13.32 -5.87
N SER A 227 -8.23 12.09 -6.04
CA SER A 227 -8.91 11.06 -6.80
C SER A 227 -10.14 10.54 -6.04
N PRO A 228 -11.38 10.70 -6.54
CA PRO A 228 -12.55 10.13 -5.90
C PRO A 228 -12.41 8.61 -5.82
N THR A 229 -12.43 8.04 -4.60
CA THR A 229 -12.02 6.65 -4.40
C THR A 229 -13.19 5.77 -3.98
N VAL A 230 -13.37 4.66 -4.70
CA VAL A 230 -14.09 3.47 -4.23
C VAL A 230 -13.05 2.47 -3.75
N ALA A 231 -13.11 2.03 -2.50
CA ALA A 231 -12.15 1.08 -1.95
C ALA A 231 -12.85 -0.20 -1.50
N ARG A 232 -12.12 -1.32 -1.52
CA ARG A 232 -12.56 -2.55 -0.88
C ARG A 232 -12.82 -2.28 0.61
N ASP A 233 -13.95 -2.76 1.13
CA ASP A 233 -14.30 -2.59 2.54
C ASP A 233 -13.37 -3.41 3.45
N THR A 234 -12.42 -2.72 4.09
CA THR A 234 -11.49 -3.29 5.06
C THR A 234 -11.23 -2.30 6.18
N ALA A 235 -10.82 -2.81 7.36
CA ALA A 235 -10.39 -1.96 8.46
C ALA A 235 -9.25 -0.99 8.04
N TYR A 236 -8.30 -1.46 7.23
CA TYR A 236 -7.17 -0.65 6.75
C TYR A 236 -7.62 0.48 5.81
N ASN A 237 -8.46 0.18 4.82
CA ASN A 237 -8.96 1.20 3.89
C ASN A 237 -9.91 2.18 4.60
N ARG A 238 -10.67 1.72 5.59
CA ARG A 238 -11.51 2.57 6.45
C ARG A 238 -10.71 3.52 7.31
N GLU A 239 -9.60 3.05 7.88
CA GLU A 239 -8.69 3.89 8.65
C GLU A 239 -8.09 5.03 7.80
N VAL A 240 -7.71 4.71 6.55
CA VAL A 240 -7.09 5.69 5.65
C VAL A 240 -8.12 6.68 5.08
N LEU A 241 -9.23 6.19 4.52
CA LEU A 241 -10.21 7.05 3.83
C LEU A 241 -11.26 7.66 4.76
N ALA A 242 -11.63 7.00 5.86
CA ALA A 242 -12.77 7.39 6.69
C ALA A 242 -14.01 7.79 5.84
N GLU A 243 -14.63 8.92 6.11
CA GLU A 243 -15.81 9.37 5.35
C GLU A 243 -15.48 9.91 3.95
N THR A 244 -14.20 10.02 3.55
CA THR A 244 -13.81 10.54 2.22
C THR A 244 -13.91 9.48 1.13
N GLY A 245 -14.03 8.20 1.49
CA GLY A 245 -14.14 7.08 0.56
C GLY A 245 -15.58 6.58 0.36
N ILE A 246 -15.78 5.78 -0.68
CA ILE A 246 -16.93 4.87 -0.82
C ILE A 246 -16.41 3.44 -0.69
N TYR A 247 -17.14 2.60 0.03
CA TYR A 247 -16.72 1.22 0.31
C TYR A 247 -17.55 0.22 -0.49
N ALA A 248 -16.86 -0.76 -1.08
CA ALA A 248 -17.44 -1.84 -1.85
C ALA A 248 -17.02 -3.20 -1.29
N ASP A 249 -17.92 -4.16 -1.33
CA ASP A 249 -17.59 -5.57 -1.16
C ASP A 249 -16.72 -6.03 -2.35
N PRO A 250 -15.83 -7.02 -2.16
CA PRO A 250 -14.93 -7.50 -3.21
C PRO A 250 -15.66 -8.43 -4.19
N THR A 251 -16.78 -7.98 -4.76
CA THR A 251 -17.58 -8.68 -5.76
C THR A 251 -17.76 -7.79 -6.98
N ALA A 252 -17.79 -8.37 -8.19
CA ALA A 252 -17.92 -7.60 -9.42
C ALA A 252 -19.16 -6.68 -9.42
N ASP A 253 -20.30 -7.20 -8.94
CA ASP A 253 -21.57 -6.48 -8.90
C ASP A 253 -21.53 -5.25 -7.97
N ASP A 254 -20.97 -5.39 -6.76
CA ASP A 254 -20.92 -4.26 -5.82
C ASP A 254 -19.86 -3.24 -6.26
N ILE A 255 -18.70 -3.69 -6.74
CA ILE A 255 -17.67 -2.84 -7.35
C ILE A 255 -18.27 -2.00 -8.48
N GLU A 256 -18.97 -2.64 -9.42
CA GLU A 256 -19.65 -1.96 -10.53
C GLU A 256 -20.65 -0.93 -9.99
N SER A 257 -21.54 -1.36 -9.09
CA SER A 257 -22.62 -0.52 -8.54
C SER A 257 -22.08 0.73 -7.85
N LYS A 258 -21.07 0.60 -6.98
CA LYS A 258 -20.45 1.74 -6.28
C LYS A 258 -19.74 2.69 -7.22
N ILE A 259 -18.94 2.16 -8.15
CA ILE A 259 -18.24 2.99 -9.14
C ILE A 259 -19.24 3.76 -10.00
N ARG A 260 -20.26 3.08 -10.54
CA ARG A 260 -21.31 3.70 -11.37
C ARG A 260 -22.07 4.77 -10.60
N SER A 261 -22.49 4.50 -9.37
CA SER A 261 -23.17 5.47 -8.50
C SER A 261 -22.35 6.74 -8.29
N LEU A 262 -21.03 6.61 -8.09
CA LEU A 262 -20.14 7.75 -7.92
C LEU A 262 -19.88 8.48 -9.26
N MET A 263 -19.73 7.75 -10.37
CA MET A 263 -19.60 8.31 -11.73
C MET A 263 -20.84 9.09 -12.17
N GLN A 264 -22.02 8.79 -11.64
CA GLN A 264 -23.26 9.50 -11.95
C GLN A 264 -23.52 10.75 -11.08
N LYS A 265 -22.70 11.00 -10.04
CA LYS A 265 -22.89 12.11 -9.09
C LYS A 265 -21.71 13.08 -9.09
N PRO A 266 -21.63 14.04 -10.03
CA PRO A 266 -20.51 14.97 -10.14
C PRO A 266 -20.27 15.81 -8.87
N ASP A 267 -21.34 16.26 -8.20
CA ASP A 267 -21.22 17.02 -6.95
C ASP A 267 -20.59 16.19 -5.83
N LEU A 268 -21.06 14.96 -5.65
CA LEU A 268 -20.50 14.03 -4.67
C LEU A 268 -19.04 13.72 -4.99
N ARG A 269 -18.65 13.54 -6.26
CA ARG A 269 -17.24 13.35 -6.63
C ARG A 269 -16.37 14.53 -6.22
N ARG A 270 -16.81 15.76 -6.49
CA ARG A 270 -16.09 16.97 -6.11
C ARG A 270 -15.98 17.13 -4.59
N GLU A 271 -16.99 16.69 -3.85
CA GLU A 271 -16.96 16.67 -2.39
C GLU A 271 -15.96 15.63 -1.85
N LYS A 272 -16.04 14.38 -2.33
CA LYS A 272 -15.13 13.29 -1.93
C LYS A 272 -13.68 13.59 -2.31
N SER A 273 -13.45 14.18 -3.48
CA SER A 273 -12.15 14.66 -3.94
C SER A 273 -11.54 15.66 -2.96
N ARG A 274 -12.24 16.77 -2.69
CA ARG A 274 -11.74 17.82 -1.77
C ARG A 274 -11.52 17.30 -0.35
N SER A 275 -12.45 16.51 0.19
CA SER A 275 -12.29 15.94 1.53
C SER A 275 -11.13 14.96 1.64
N ALA A 276 -10.84 14.18 0.58
CA ALA A 276 -9.67 13.32 0.53
C ALA A 276 -8.35 14.12 0.51
N GLU A 277 -8.29 15.22 -0.26
CA GLU A 277 -7.11 16.11 -0.28
C GLU A 277 -6.86 16.77 1.08
N ASP A 278 -7.93 17.30 1.70
CA ASP A 278 -7.85 17.94 3.01
C ASP A 278 -7.34 16.96 4.08
N ARG A 279 -7.87 15.73 4.08
CA ARG A 279 -7.41 14.65 4.96
C ARG A 279 -5.96 14.28 4.70
N ALA A 280 -5.56 14.07 3.44
CA ALA A 280 -4.18 13.77 3.07
C ALA A 280 -3.21 14.85 3.56
N ARG A 281 -3.57 16.12 3.40
CA ARG A 281 -2.76 17.27 3.85
C ARG A 281 -2.65 17.36 5.37
N ALA A 282 -3.70 16.99 6.10
CA ALA A 282 -3.72 17.05 7.56
C ALA A 282 -2.95 15.89 8.20
N GLU A 283 -3.06 14.67 7.63
CA GLU A 283 -2.65 13.45 8.31
C GLU A 283 -1.51 12.68 7.62
N TYR A 284 -1.33 12.82 6.31
CA TYR A 284 -0.47 11.94 5.51
C TYR A 284 0.59 12.70 4.70
N THR A 285 1.25 13.67 5.32
CA THR A 285 2.35 14.43 4.69
C THR A 285 3.71 13.89 5.09
N TRP A 286 4.66 13.81 4.15
CA TRP A 286 6.02 13.37 4.48
C TRP A 286 6.70 14.19 5.57
N ASN A 287 6.44 15.50 5.64
CA ASN A 287 6.98 16.35 6.71
C ASN A 287 6.56 15.85 8.09
N ARG A 288 5.28 15.52 8.26
CA ARG A 288 4.75 14.97 9.51
C ARG A 288 5.32 13.58 9.78
N ILE A 289 5.29 12.69 8.78
CA ILE A 289 5.77 11.32 8.93
C ILE A 289 7.25 11.26 9.29
N CYS A 290 8.09 12.08 8.65
CA CYS A 290 9.50 12.16 8.98
C CYS A 290 9.73 12.69 10.41
N ALA A 291 8.97 13.71 10.84
CA ALA A 291 9.07 14.24 12.20
C ALA A 291 8.61 13.22 13.27
N ASP A 292 7.58 12.43 12.98
CA ASP A 292 7.10 11.36 13.87
C ASP A 292 8.16 10.25 14.00
N TYR A 293 8.82 9.86 12.90
CA TYR A 293 9.94 8.90 12.93
C TYR A 293 11.15 9.45 13.69
N GLU A 294 11.53 10.70 13.45
CA GLU A 294 12.62 11.36 14.16
C GLU A 294 12.37 11.38 15.67
N SER A 295 11.17 11.76 16.09
CA SER A 295 10.76 11.77 17.49
C SER A 295 10.85 10.38 18.12
N ALA A 296 10.35 9.35 17.44
CA ALA A 296 10.41 7.96 17.91
C ALA A 296 11.84 7.42 18.00
N LEU A 297 12.74 7.83 17.09
CA LEU A 297 14.16 7.47 17.16
C LEU A 297 14.86 8.17 18.32
N ILE A 298 14.57 9.45 18.58
CA ILE A 298 15.15 10.19 19.70
C ILE A 298 14.71 9.57 21.04
N GLU A 299 13.45 9.16 21.16
CA GLU A 299 12.91 8.57 22.39
C GLU A 299 13.67 7.30 22.81
N ILE A 300 14.05 6.44 21.86
CA ILE A 300 14.75 5.18 22.16
C ILE A 300 16.26 5.34 22.41
N ILE A 301 16.86 6.49 22.08
CA ILE A 301 18.27 6.76 22.42
C ILE A 301 18.42 7.01 23.93
N GLY A 302 17.36 7.52 24.58
CA GLY A 302 17.36 7.90 26.00
C GLY A 302 17.05 6.77 26.99
N THR A 303 16.76 5.56 26.51
CA THR A 303 16.44 4.36 27.30
C THR A 303 17.64 3.44 27.49
#